data_AF-A0A060XVR7-F1
#
_entry.id   AF-A0A060XVR7-F1
#
_cell.length_a   1.000
_cell.length_b   1.000
_cell.length_c   1.000
_cell.angle_alpha   90.00
_cell.angle_beta   90.00
_cell.angle_gamma   90.00
#
_symmetry.space_group_name_H-M   'P 1'
#
loop_
_entity.id
_entity.type
_entity.pdbx_description
1 polymer ?
#
loop_
_entity_poly.entity_id
_entity_poly.type
_entity_poly.pdbx_seq_one_letter_code
_entity_poly.pdbx_strand_id
1 'polypeptide(L)'
;MYIFGKFETFQRRLYKILNMFSTITTYSALQDSKIEGLETMATTFQSIVLSMKKKHYSFLDQRRTDFDQDYDEFCKNTTDLHNQLKTFMDNTFDTIQNTERALNVLKTFER
;
A
#
# COMPACT_ATOMS: atom_id res chain seq x y z
N MET A 1 -18.41 -32.89 1.94
CA MET A 1 -17.82 -31.69 1.28
C MET A 1 -17.36 -30.69 2.35
N TYR A 2 -16.37 -31.05 3.19
CA TYR A 2 -15.96 -30.24 4.37
C TYR A 2 -14.46 -29.88 4.35
N ILE A 3 -13.66 -30.61 3.56
CA ILE A 3 -12.22 -30.41 3.41
C ILE A 3 -11.96 -29.30 2.38
N PHE A 4 -12.62 -29.35 1.21
CA PHE A 4 -12.44 -28.36 0.14
C PHE A 4 -12.81 -26.93 0.58
N GLY A 5 -13.97 -26.72 1.22
CA GLY A 5 -14.37 -25.37 1.66
C GLY A 5 -13.46 -24.77 2.75
N LYS A 6 -12.88 -25.60 3.64
CA LYS A 6 -11.88 -25.15 4.61
C LYS A 6 -10.57 -24.78 3.95
N PHE A 7 -10.13 -25.61 2.99
CA PHE A 7 -8.90 -25.34 2.23
C PHE A 7 -9.03 -24.07 1.39
N GLU A 8 -10.14 -23.89 0.68
CA GLU A 8 -10.42 -22.68 -0.11
C GLU A 8 -10.45 -21.41 0.75
N THR A 9 -11.04 -21.47 1.94
CA THR A 9 -11.08 -20.33 2.87
C THR A 9 -9.69 -19.98 3.37
N PHE A 10 -8.89 -20.98 3.73
CA PHE A 10 -7.51 -20.77 4.14
C PHE A 10 -6.63 -20.26 2.98
N GLN A 11 -6.78 -20.80 1.78
CA GLN A 11 -6.06 -20.34 0.59
C GLN A 11 -6.39 -18.87 0.28
N ARG A 12 -7.67 -18.47 0.32
CA ARG A 12 -8.07 -17.06 0.16
C ARG A 12 -7.43 -16.15 1.22
N ARG A 13 -7.38 -16.61 2.47
CA ARG A 13 -6.70 -15.90 3.56
C ARG A 13 -5.21 -15.68 3.26
N LEU A 14 -4.53 -16.71 2.77
CA LEU A 14 -3.12 -16.61 2.37
C LEU A 14 -2.91 -15.63 1.23
N TYR A 15 -3.77 -15.63 0.20
CA TYR A 15 -3.67 -14.65 -0.89
C TYR A 15 -3.80 -13.21 -0.39
N LYS A 16 -4.73 -12.93 0.54
CA LYS A 16 -4.85 -11.59 1.13
C LYS A 16 -3.56 -11.16 1.84
N ILE A 17 -2.96 -12.06 2.63
CA ILE A 17 -1.69 -11.81 3.33
C ILE A 17 -0.55 -11.58 2.34
N LEU A 18 -0.44 -12.40 1.30
CA LEU A 18 0.58 -12.23 0.25
C LEU A 18 0.43 -10.89 -0.46
N ASN A 19 -0.79 -10.53 -0.86
CA ASN A 19 -1.06 -9.23 -1.48
C ASN A 19 -0.68 -8.07 -0.56
N MET A 20 -0.99 -8.18 0.74
CA MET A 20 -0.59 -7.17 1.73
C MET A 20 0.93 -7.01 1.79
N PHE A 21 1.69 -8.11 1.81
CA PHE A 21 3.15 -8.04 1.76
C PHE A 21 3.67 -7.44 0.45
N SER A 22 3.11 -7.81 -0.70
CA SER A 22 3.48 -7.21 -1.98
C SER A 22 3.27 -5.70 -1.96
N THR A 23 2.12 -5.22 -1.47
CA THR A 23 1.85 -3.78 -1.29
C THR A 23 2.88 -3.13 -0.36
N ILE A 24 3.19 -3.76 0.78
CA ILE A 24 4.18 -3.23 1.72
C ILE A 24 5.55 -3.07 1.07
N THR A 25 5.98 -4.05 0.28
CA THR A 25 7.25 -4.00 -0.45
C THR A 25 7.24 -2.95 -1.55
N THR A 26 6.13 -2.78 -2.29
CA THR A 26 6.05 -1.75 -3.33
C THR A 26 6.15 -0.35 -2.75
N TYR A 27 5.40 -0.07 -1.68
CA TYR A 27 5.32 1.26 -1.09
C TYR A 27 6.44 1.56 -0.09
N SER A 28 7.29 0.58 0.28
CA SER A 28 8.47 0.86 1.12
C SER A 28 9.47 1.79 0.43
N ALA A 29 9.51 1.79 -0.91
CA ALA A 29 10.34 2.71 -1.69
C ALA A 29 10.03 4.19 -1.43
N LEU A 30 8.81 4.51 -0.96
CA LEU A 30 8.45 5.88 -0.57
C LEU A 30 9.34 6.43 0.56
N GLN A 31 9.88 5.56 1.42
CA GLN A 31 10.78 5.97 2.51
C GLN A 31 12.15 6.41 2.02
N ASP A 32 12.61 5.84 0.90
CA ASP A 32 13.94 6.10 0.34
C ASP A 32 13.93 7.27 -0.66
N SER A 33 12.74 7.78 -1.01
CA SER A 33 12.58 8.87 -1.95
C SER A 33 12.99 10.22 -1.35
N LYS A 34 13.74 11.01 -2.14
CA LYS A 34 14.22 12.35 -1.76
C LYS A 34 13.35 13.47 -2.35
N ILE A 35 12.17 13.14 -2.86
CA ILE A 35 11.27 14.11 -3.49
C ILE A 35 10.54 14.88 -2.38
N GLU A 36 10.74 16.20 -2.38
CA GLU A 36 10.12 17.11 -1.42
C GLU A 36 8.59 16.98 -1.47
N GLY A 37 7.96 16.77 -0.31
CA GLY A 37 6.51 16.52 -0.20
C GLY A 37 6.10 15.03 -0.14
N LEU A 38 6.96 14.09 -0.56
CA LEU A 38 6.65 12.65 -0.48
C LEU A 38 6.81 12.08 0.93
N GLU A 39 7.55 12.76 1.81
CA GLU A 39 7.76 12.38 3.21
C GLU A 39 6.44 12.23 3.99
N THR A 40 5.46 13.11 3.73
CA THR A 40 4.14 13.04 4.36
C THR A 40 3.41 11.78 3.93
N MET A 41 3.49 11.41 2.65
CA MET A 41 2.89 10.17 2.13
C MET A 41 3.58 8.93 2.69
N ALA A 42 4.91 8.94 2.80
CA ALA A 42 5.67 7.87 3.43
C ALA A 42 5.27 7.67 4.90
N THR A 43 5.08 8.77 5.64
CA THR A 43 4.62 8.74 7.04
C THR A 43 3.20 8.18 7.16
N THR A 44 2.28 8.60 6.28
CA THR A 44 0.92 8.05 6.23
C THR A 44 0.95 6.55 5.94
N PHE A 45 1.78 6.10 4.98
CA PHE A 45 1.94 4.69 4.68
C PHE A 45 2.45 3.89 5.88
N GLN A 46 3.47 4.39 6.59
CA GLN A 46 3.97 3.76 7.81
C GLN A 46 2.88 3.61 8.87
N SER A 47 2.01 4.60 9.03
CA SER A 47 0.88 4.54 9.95
C SER A 47 -0.12 3.43 9.58
N ILE A 48 -0.43 3.29 8.28
CA ILE A 48 -1.28 2.21 7.75
C ILE A 48 -0.66 0.83 8.04
N VAL A 49 0.64 0.66 7.80
CA VAL A 49 1.33 -0.61 8.10
C VAL A 49 1.36 -0.88 9.61
N LEU A 50 1.57 0.15 10.43
CA LEU A 50 1.62 0.03 11.88
C LEU A 50 0.25 -0.35 12.47
N SER A 51 -0.85 0.16 11.91
CA SER A 51 -2.21 -0.20 12.36
C SER A 51 -2.48 -1.69 12.18
N MET A 52 -2.02 -2.27 11.06
CA MET A 52 -2.08 -3.71 10.82
C MET A 52 -1.16 -4.50 11.76
N LYS A 53 0.09 -4.04 11.97
CA LYS A 53 1.04 -4.71 12.87
C LYS A 53 0.58 -4.75 14.33
N LYS A 54 -0.24 -3.79 14.76
CA LYS A 54 -0.76 -3.69 16.13
C LYS A 54 -1.94 -4.63 16.41
N LYS A 55 -2.49 -5.32 15.40
CA LYS A 55 -3.64 -6.20 15.59
C LYS A 55 -3.27 -7.42 16.46
N HIS A 56 -4.03 -7.62 17.53
CA HIS A 56 -3.77 -8.65 18.56
C HIS A 56 -4.39 -10.02 18.24
N TYR A 57 -4.36 -10.44 16.97
CA TYR A 57 -4.84 -11.76 16.55
C TYR A 57 -3.88 -12.39 15.54
N SER A 58 -3.95 -13.71 15.40
CA SER A 58 -3.21 -14.41 14.35
C SER A 58 -3.85 -14.17 13.00
N PHE A 59 -3.07 -13.62 12.07
CA PHE A 59 -3.49 -13.41 10.69
C PHE A 59 -3.82 -14.73 9.99
N LEU A 60 -3.24 -15.85 10.45
CA LEU A 60 -3.48 -17.19 9.91
C LEU A 60 -4.67 -17.89 10.57
N ASP A 61 -5.24 -17.32 11.64
CA ASP A 61 -6.43 -17.89 12.28
C ASP A 61 -7.69 -17.59 11.45
N GLN A 62 -8.12 -18.59 10.69
CA GLN A 62 -9.32 -18.54 9.85
C GLN A 62 -10.63 -18.32 10.63
N ARG A 63 -10.63 -18.49 11.96
CA ARG A 63 -11.81 -18.24 12.80
C ARG A 63 -11.98 -16.76 13.13
N ARG A 64 -10.93 -15.94 12.92
CA ARG A 64 -10.94 -14.50 13.15
C ARG A 64 -11.42 -13.79 11.89
N THR A 65 -12.70 -13.41 11.91
CA THR A 65 -13.36 -12.60 10.87
C THR A 65 -12.87 -11.16 10.86
N ASP A 66 -12.34 -10.67 11.99
CA ASP A 66 -11.84 -9.31 12.16
C ASP A 66 -10.77 -8.94 11.12
N PHE A 67 -9.95 -9.91 10.71
CA PHE A 67 -8.94 -9.70 9.68
C PHE A 67 -9.53 -9.31 8.33
N ASP A 68 -10.67 -9.86 7.93
CA ASP A 68 -11.22 -9.54 6.61
C ASP A 68 -11.62 -8.06 6.56
N GLN A 69 -12.21 -7.55 7.64
CA GLN A 69 -12.54 -6.14 7.81
C GLN A 69 -11.27 -5.27 7.84
N ASP A 70 -10.27 -5.65 8.63
CA ASP A 70 -9.01 -4.91 8.74
C ASP A 70 -8.22 -4.91 7.42
N TYR A 71 -8.27 -6.01 6.66
CA TYR A 71 -7.67 -6.11 5.33
C TYR A 71 -8.36 -5.19 4.34
N ASP A 72 -9.69 -5.15 4.33
CA ASP A 72 -10.45 -4.27 3.45
C ASP A 72 -10.18 -2.79 3.78
N GLU A 73 -10.04 -2.45 5.07
CA GLU A 73 -9.61 -1.12 5.52
C GLU A 73 -8.18 -0.79 5.06
N PHE A 74 -7.23 -1.74 5.19
CA PHE A 74 -5.87 -1.59 4.67
C PHE A 74 -5.86 -1.32 3.16
N CYS A 75 -6.64 -2.08 2.38
CA CYS A 75 -6.76 -1.91 0.94
C CYS A 75 -7.34 -0.53 0.58
N LYS A 76 -8.38 -0.09 1.28
CA LYS A 76 -8.96 1.24 1.09
C LYS A 76 -7.93 2.34 1.37
N ASN A 77 -7.29 2.31 2.54
CA ASN A 77 -6.31 3.32 2.94
C ASN A 77 -5.10 3.38 1.98
N THR A 78 -4.67 2.21 1.48
CA THR A 78 -3.60 2.14 0.47
C THR A 78 -4.06 2.73 -0.87
N THR A 79 -5.30 2.47 -1.29
CA THR A 79 -5.86 3.02 -2.53
C THR A 79 -5.98 4.54 -2.45
N ASP A 80 -6.43 5.06 -1.30
CA ASP A 80 -6.53 6.50 -1.06
C ASP A 80 -5.14 7.15 -1.09
N LEU A 81 -4.12 6.50 -0.51
CA LEU A 81 -2.72 6.95 -0.61
C LEU A 81 -2.22 6.93 -2.06
N HIS A 82 -2.53 5.89 -2.83
CA HIS A 82 -2.16 5.80 -4.25
C HIS A 82 -2.76 6.95 -5.06
N ASN A 83 -4.04 7.27 -4.82
CA ASN A 83 -4.71 8.38 -5.49
C ASN A 83 -4.09 9.73 -5.12
N GLN A 84 -3.73 9.92 -3.84
CA GLN A 84 -3.00 11.12 -3.42
C GLN A 84 -1.65 11.23 -4.13
N LEU A 85 -0.90 10.13 -4.24
CA LEU A 85 0.39 10.09 -4.93
C LEU A 85 0.24 10.42 -6.42
N LYS A 86 -0.80 9.90 -7.07
CA LYS A 86 -1.11 10.22 -8.46
C LYS A 86 -1.40 11.72 -8.64
N THR A 87 -2.27 12.30 -7.80
CA THR A 87 -2.57 13.74 -7.84
C THR A 87 -1.33 14.59 -7.55
N PHE A 88 -0.45 14.15 -6.65
CA PHE A 88 0.82 14.82 -6.39
C PHE A 88 1.74 14.81 -7.61
N MET A 89 1.84 13.66 -8.31
CA MET A 89 2.60 13.57 -9.56
C MET A 89 2.02 14.51 -10.62
N ASP A 90 0.70 14.48 -10.84
CA ASP A 90 0.03 15.33 -11.84
C ASP A 90 0.29 16.82 -11.56
N ASN A 91 0.13 17.26 -10.31
CA ASN A 91 0.42 18.64 -9.90
C ASN A 91 1.91 19.02 -10.07
N THR A 92 2.81 18.07 -9.78
CA THR A 92 4.26 18.27 -9.94
C THR A 92 4.60 18.44 -11.42
N PHE A 93 3.95 17.70 -12.32
CA PHE A 93 4.18 17.86 -13.76
C PHE A 93 3.57 19.14 -14.32
N ASP A 94 2.39 19.55 -13.85
CA ASP A 94 1.73 20.80 -14.28
C ASP A 94 2.49 22.06 -13.85
N THR A 95 3.22 22.01 -12.73
CA THR A 95 4.05 23.14 -12.27
C THR A 95 5.38 23.28 -13.00
N ILE A 96 5.79 22.28 -13.79
CA ILE A 96 7.07 22.33 -14.50
C ILE A 96 6.91 23.00 -15.87
N GLN A 97 7.18 24.31 -15.91
CA GLN A 97 7.17 25.11 -17.15
C GLN A 97 8.31 24.78 -18.13
N ASN A 98 9.31 24.01 -17.71
CA ASN A 98 10.46 23.64 -18.54
C ASN A 98 10.50 22.12 -18.76
N THR A 99 10.27 21.71 -20.01
CA THR A 99 10.22 20.31 -20.47
C THR A 99 11.41 19.48 -19.99
N GLU A 100 12.61 20.08 -19.89
CA GLU A 100 13.83 19.38 -19.49
C GLU A 100 13.83 19.02 -17.99
N ARG A 101 13.25 19.88 -17.15
CA ARG A 101 13.05 19.58 -15.72
C ARG A 101 11.98 18.50 -15.50
N ALA A 102 10.91 18.51 -16.29
CA ALA A 102 9.84 17.50 -16.18
C ALA A 102 10.39 16.10 -16.50
N LEU A 103 11.26 16.02 -17.50
CA LEU A 103 11.90 14.78 -17.92
C LEU A 103 12.88 14.24 -16.87
N ASN A 104 13.58 15.11 -16.12
CA ASN A 104 14.41 14.69 -15.00
C ASN A 104 13.57 14.19 -13.81
N VAL A 105 12.45 14.85 -13.50
CA VAL A 105 11.55 14.42 -12.43
C VAL A 105 10.92 13.06 -12.74
N LEU A 106 10.49 12.82 -13.98
CA LEU A 106 10.01 11.51 -14.45
C LEU A 106 11.03 10.40 -14.19
N LYS A 107 12.30 10.63 -14.55
CA LYS A 107 13.38 9.65 -14.32
C LYS A 107 13.61 9.33 -12.84
N THR A 108 13.34 10.27 -11.94
CA THR A 108 13.40 10.02 -10.49
C THR A 108 12.22 9.23 -9.95
N PHE A 109 11.04 9.28 -10.58
CA PHE A 109 9.87 8.49 -10.20
C PHE A 109 9.86 7.08 -10.80
N GLU A 110 10.62 6.83 -11.86
CA GLU A 110 10.72 5.52 -12.54
C GLU A 110 11.55 4.47 -11.79
N ARG A 111 12.14 4.84 -10.65
CA ARG A 111 13.15 4.05 -9.94
C ARG A 111 12.64 3.39 -8.67
#